data_AF-A0A3S3NNW8-F1
#
_entry.id   AF-A0A3S3NNW8-F1
#
_cell.length_a   1.000
_cell.length_b   1.000
_cell.length_c   1.000
_cell.angle_alpha   90.00
_cell.angle_beta   90.00
_cell.angle_gamma   90.00
#
_symmetry.space_group_name_H-M   'P 1'
#
loop_
_entity.id
_entity.type
_entity.pdbx_description
1 polymer ?
#
loop_
_entity_poly.entity_id
_entity_poly.type
_entity_poly.pdbx_seq_one_letter_code
_entity_poly.pdbx_strand_id
1 'polypeptide(L)'
;IPGVKTNFAALYAKRGEHFKCLISGEIIAYKQVNDDYCDCVDGSDEPSTNACENNAYYCKIRSFSGKDKIESSKVNDGICDCCDGSDEWLNHTLPFKLNAANLQAMKSSKIQVYFTPCINRC
;
A
#
# COMPACT_ATOMS: atom_id res chain seq x y z
N ILE A 1 7.67 -1.18 -9.87
CA ILE A 1 7.58 -0.57 -8.53
C ILE A 1 6.23 -0.99 -7.93
N PRO A 2 6.18 -1.49 -6.69
CA PRO A 2 4.92 -1.85 -6.03
C PRO A 2 3.96 -0.65 -5.93
N GLY A 3 2.66 -0.92 -5.80
CA GLY A 3 1.64 0.12 -5.61
C GLY A 3 1.37 1.06 -6.78
N VAL A 4 2.07 0.93 -7.92
CA VAL A 4 1.78 1.66 -9.16
C VAL A 4 1.05 0.77 -10.16
N LYS A 5 0.03 1.31 -10.82
CA LYS A 5 -0.63 0.64 -11.94
C LYS A 5 0.37 0.30 -13.04
N THR A 6 0.32 -0.92 -13.57
CA THR A 6 1.29 -1.46 -14.54
C THR A 6 1.65 -0.50 -15.69
N ASN A 7 0.66 0.19 -16.27
CA ASN A 7 0.87 1.12 -17.39
C ASN A 7 1.64 2.41 -17.01
N PHE A 8 1.76 2.74 -15.73
CA PHE A 8 2.48 3.91 -15.23
C PHE A 8 3.84 3.58 -14.62
N ALA A 9 4.21 2.30 -14.50
CA ALA A 9 5.46 1.89 -13.88
C ALA A 9 6.71 2.52 -14.52
N ALA A 10 6.68 2.80 -15.82
CA ALA A 10 7.79 3.43 -16.55
C ALA A 10 8.07 4.89 -16.15
N LEU A 11 7.11 5.57 -15.50
CA LEU A 11 7.26 6.93 -14.97
C LEU A 11 8.18 6.98 -13.74
N TYR A 12 8.27 5.87 -13.01
CA TYR A 12 9.04 5.73 -11.77
C TYR A 12 10.42 5.11 -11.98
N ALA A 13 10.80 4.79 -13.23
CA ALA A 13 12.09 4.18 -13.51
C ALA A 13 13.23 5.15 -13.17
N LYS A 14 14.27 4.68 -12.45
CA LYS A 14 15.47 5.47 -12.18
C LYS A 14 16.18 5.81 -13.49
N ARG A 15 16.16 7.08 -13.90
CA ARG A 15 16.87 7.60 -15.07
C ARG A 15 18.05 8.51 -14.72
N GLY A 16 18.20 8.83 -13.43
CA GLY A 16 19.23 9.70 -12.88
C GLY A 16 19.11 9.76 -11.37
N GLU A 17 19.69 10.80 -10.77
CA GLU A 17 19.69 11.00 -9.31
C GLU A 17 18.49 11.82 -8.82
N HIS A 18 17.61 12.24 -9.72
CA HIS A 18 16.42 13.04 -9.42
C HIS A 18 15.15 12.36 -9.91
N PHE A 19 14.07 12.61 -9.19
CA PHE A 19 12.69 12.27 -9.57
C PHE A 19 11.90 13.57 -9.69
N LYS A 20 11.03 13.64 -10.71
CA LYS A 20 10.11 14.77 -10.87
C LYS A 20 8.72 14.31 -10.46
N CYS A 21 8.13 14.96 -9.45
CA CYS A 21 6.76 14.69 -9.01
C CYS A 21 5.80 14.77 -10.20
N LEU A 22 4.90 13.80 -10.31
CA LEU A 22 4.22 13.50 -11.58
C LEU A 22 3.23 14.59 -12.01
N ILE A 23 2.57 15.22 -11.05
CA ILE A 23 1.53 16.24 -11.23
C ILE A 23 2.04 17.59 -10.73
N SER A 24 2.57 17.65 -9.50
CA SER A 24 3.00 18.90 -8.86
C SER A 24 4.31 19.43 -9.43
N GLY A 25 5.16 18.54 -9.96
CA GLY A 25 6.30 18.89 -10.82
C GLY A 25 7.58 19.32 -10.10
N GLU A 26 7.62 19.28 -8.76
CA GLU A 26 8.83 19.48 -7.98
C GLU A 26 9.88 18.42 -8.33
N ILE A 27 11.15 18.73 -8.06
CA ILE A 27 12.27 17.83 -8.30
C ILE A 27 12.87 17.45 -6.96
N ILE A 28 12.82 16.16 -6.64
CA ILE A 28 13.40 15.57 -5.42
C ILE A 28 14.55 14.64 -5.80
N ALA A 29 15.34 14.18 -4.83
CA ALA A 29 16.32 13.15 -5.09
C ALA A 29 15.63 11.80 -5.32
N TYR A 30 16.07 10.98 -6.27
CA TYR A 30 15.42 9.69 -6.56
C TYR A 30 15.41 8.75 -5.35
N LYS A 31 16.36 8.90 -4.41
CA LYS A 31 16.41 8.14 -3.16
C LYS A 31 15.23 8.41 -2.21
N GLN A 32 14.48 9.50 -2.46
CA GLN A 32 13.30 9.90 -1.71
C GLN A 32 12.02 9.24 -2.24
N VAL A 33 12.11 8.41 -3.29
CA VAL A 33 10.97 7.65 -3.77
C VAL A 33 10.83 6.39 -2.93
N ASN A 34 9.67 6.21 -2.29
CA ASN A 34 9.36 5.15 -1.32
C ASN A 34 10.32 5.12 -0.13
N ASP A 35 10.60 6.29 0.46
CA ASP A 35 11.47 6.40 1.63
C ASP A 35 10.73 6.58 2.97
N ASP A 36 9.41 6.32 2.96
CA ASP A 36 8.49 6.51 4.07
C ASP A 36 8.35 7.99 4.51
N TYR A 37 8.66 8.94 3.61
CA TYR A 37 8.42 10.36 3.81
C TYR A 37 7.72 10.98 2.60
N CYS A 38 6.77 11.90 2.85
CA CYS A 38 6.02 12.55 1.78
C CYS A 38 6.70 13.86 1.34
N ASP A 39 7.53 13.78 0.31
CA ASP A 39 8.26 14.92 -0.28
C ASP A 39 7.49 15.58 -1.42
N CYS A 40 6.75 14.83 -2.23
CA CYS A 40 5.92 15.41 -3.28
C CYS A 40 4.58 15.88 -2.72
N VAL A 41 4.15 17.10 -3.10
CA VAL A 41 2.83 17.64 -2.70
C VAL A 41 1.68 16.79 -3.26
N ASP A 42 1.90 16.16 -4.42
CA ASP A 42 0.94 15.22 -5.02
C ASP A 42 1.08 13.76 -4.53
N GLY A 43 2.03 13.50 -3.62
CA GLY A 43 2.35 12.18 -3.07
C GLY A 43 2.86 11.15 -4.07
N SER A 44 3.27 11.59 -5.26
CA SER A 44 3.72 10.70 -6.33
C SER A 44 5.09 10.07 -6.09
N ASP A 45 5.78 10.41 -5.03
CA ASP A 45 7.02 9.80 -4.54
C ASP A 45 6.78 8.54 -3.71
N GLU A 46 5.61 8.40 -3.08
CA GLU A 46 5.30 7.33 -2.13
C GLU A 46 4.20 6.36 -2.64
N PRO A 47 4.37 5.67 -3.79
CA PRO A 47 3.38 4.71 -4.26
C PRO A 47 3.38 3.37 -3.51
N SER A 48 4.47 3.00 -2.82
CA SER A 48 4.64 1.69 -2.17
C SER A 48 4.61 1.74 -0.64
N THR A 49 4.36 2.92 -0.07
CA THR A 49 4.36 3.18 1.37
C THR A 49 3.04 3.85 1.77
N ASN A 50 2.88 4.13 3.07
CA ASN A 50 1.74 4.84 3.63
C ASN A 50 2.05 6.30 4.02
N ALA A 51 3.17 6.86 3.55
CA ALA A 51 3.68 8.15 4.03
C ALA A 51 2.89 9.37 3.53
N CYS A 52 2.29 9.31 2.34
CA CYS A 52 1.47 10.39 1.80
C CYS A 52 -0.02 10.17 2.04
N GLU A 53 -0.68 11.18 2.62
CA GLU A 53 -2.14 11.20 2.80
C GLU A 53 -2.89 11.25 1.46
N ASN A 54 -4.08 10.64 1.42
CA ASN A 54 -4.97 10.61 0.25
C ASN A 54 -4.35 10.03 -1.04
N ASN A 55 -3.19 9.36 -0.94
CA ASN A 55 -2.62 8.63 -2.06
C ASN A 55 -3.27 7.24 -2.19
N ALA A 56 -3.02 6.56 -3.30
CA ALA A 56 -3.59 5.25 -3.56
C ALA A 56 -2.52 4.21 -3.90
N TYR A 57 -2.66 3.03 -3.31
CA TYR A 57 -1.84 1.86 -3.63
C TYR A 57 -2.60 0.95 -4.60
N TYR A 58 -1.98 0.63 -5.73
CA TYR A 58 -2.54 -0.32 -6.70
C TYR A 58 -2.15 -1.75 -6.35
N CYS A 59 -3.15 -2.58 -6.04
CA CYS A 59 -2.97 -4.01 -5.88
C CYS A 59 -2.55 -4.64 -7.21
N LYS A 60 -1.72 -5.69 -7.17
CA LYS A 60 -1.32 -6.40 -8.40
C LYS A 60 -2.48 -7.12 -9.07
N ILE A 61 -3.44 -7.61 -8.27
CA ILE A 61 -4.66 -8.29 -8.76
C ILE A 61 -5.88 -7.40 -8.49
N ARG A 62 -6.37 -7.36 -7.25
CA ARG A 62 -7.47 -6.51 -6.75
C ARG A 62 -7.52 -6.58 -5.23
N SER A 63 -8.28 -5.69 -4.62
CA SER A 63 -8.61 -5.71 -3.19
C SER A 63 -9.77 -6.67 -2.89
N PHE A 64 -9.92 -7.05 -1.63
CA PHE A 64 -11.09 -7.82 -1.16
C PHE A 64 -12.42 -7.10 -1.40
N SER A 65 -12.40 -5.77 -1.54
CA SER A 65 -13.57 -4.96 -1.92
C SER A 65 -13.88 -5.02 -3.43
N GLY A 66 -13.10 -5.74 -4.23
CA GLY A 66 -13.23 -5.83 -5.67
C GLY A 66 -12.70 -4.61 -6.45
N LYS A 67 -11.91 -3.73 -5.80
CA LYS A 67 -11.31 -2.55 -6.44
C LYS A 67 -9.85 -2.83 -6.81
N ASP A 68 -9.33 -2.18 -7.85
CA ASP A 68 -7.92 -2.34 -8.24
C ASP A 68 -6.93 -1.61 -7.32
N LYS A 69 -7.45 -0.73 -6.46
CA LYS A 69 -6.65 0.12 -5.59
C LYS A 69 -7.26 0.24 -4.19
N ILE A 70 -6.39 0.52 -3.23
CA ILE A 70 -6.69 0.80 -1.83
C ILE A 70 -6.10 2.17 -1.44
N GLU A 71 -6.49 2.69 -0.29
CA GLU A 71 -5.89 3.91 0.27
C GLU A 71 -4.45 3.62 0.71
N SER A 72 -3.53 4.58 0.57
CA SER A 72 -2.13 4.42 0.99
C SER A 72 -2.00 4.09 2.49
N SER A 73 -2.91 4.59 3.32
CA SER A 73 -3.00 4.31 4.76
C SER A 73 -3.10 2.82 5.12
N LYS A 74 -3.54 1.99 4.17
CA LYS A 74 -3.70 0.53 4.30
C LYS A 74 -2.45 -0.26 3.92
N VAL A 75 -1.40 0.42 3.48
CA VAL A 75 -0.14 -0.22 3.13
C VAL A 75 0.66 -0.45 4.41
N ASN A 76 1.09 -1.69 4.63
CA ASN A 76 1.84 -2.14 5.79
C ASN A 76 1.16 -1.81 7.15
N ASP A 77 -0.17 -1.83 7.20
CA ASP A 77 -0.95 -1.59 8.42
C ASP A 77 -1.21 -2.88 9.22
N GLY A 78 -0.77 -4.04 8.71
CA GLY A 78 -0.95 -5.36 9.31
C GLY A 78 -2.26 -6.07 8.95
N ILE A 79 -3.06 -5.48 8.05
CA ILE A 79 -4.32 -6.00 7.52
C ILE A 79 -4.16 -6.23 6.02
N CYS A 80 -4.49 -7.43 5.55
CA CYS A 80 -4.47 -7.74 4.14
C CYS A 80 -5.72 -7.17 3.46
N ASP A 81 -5.55 -6.09 2.70
CA ASP A 81 -6.57 -5.45 1.87
C ASP A 81 -6.46 -5.88 0.40
N CYS A 82 -5.26 -6.13 -0.12
CA CYS A 82 -5.07 -6.75 -1.44
C CYS A 82 -5.22 -8.28 -1.35
N CYS A 83 -5.91 -8.89 -2.32
CA CYS A 83 -6.08 -10.35 -2.36
C CYS A 83 -4.74 -11.09 -2.37
N ASP A 84 -3.74 -10.54 -3.05
CA ASP A 84 -2.42 -11.15 -3.20
C ASP A 84 -1.47 -10.78 -2.05
N GLY A 85 -1.92 -9.96 -1.09
CA GLY A 85 -1.13 -9.49 0.03
C GLY A 85 -0.01 -8.52 -0.35
N SER A 86 -0.07 -7.92 -1.54
CA SER A 86 0.98 -7.03 -2.05
C SER A 86 1.12 -5.72 -1.27
N ASP A 87 0.09 -5.34 -0.52
CA ASP A 87 0.03 -4.20 0.38
C ASP A 87 0.81 -4.40 1.69
N GLU A 88 1.03 -5.65 2.13
CA GLU A 88 1.67 -5.98 3.41
C GLU A 88 3.06 -6.61 3.24
N TRP A 89 3.90 -6.00 2.41
CA TRP A 89 5.22 -6.53 2.06
C TRP A 89 6.22 -6.51 3.23
N LEU A 90 6.03 -5.65 4.23
CA LEU A 90 6.81 -5.67 5.47
C LEU A 90 6.45 -6.83 6.41
N ASN A 91 5.33 -7.53 6.18
CA ASN A 91 4.77 -8.54 7.10
C ASN A 91 4.67 -8.03 8.54
N HIS A 92 4.28 -6.77 8.72
CA HIS A 92 4.13 -6.18 10.03
C HIS A 92 2.99 -6.88 10.78
N THR A 93 3.30 -7.54 11.89
CA THR A 93 2.30 -8.24 12.70
C THR A 93 1.76 -7.31 13.78
N LEU A 94 0.45 -7.11 13.80
CA LEU A 94 -0.18 -6.33 14.86
C LEU A 94 0.04 -6.99 16.24
N PRO A 95 0.33 -6.19 17.30
CA PRO A 95 0.61 -6.70 18.63
C PRO A 95 -0.62 -7.32 19.32
N PHE A 96 -1.80 -7.16 18.73
CA PHE A 96 -3.01 -7.81 19.21
C PHE A 96 -2.94 -9.31 18.89
N LYS A 97 -2.54 -10.11 19.89
CA LYS A 97 -2.91 -11.53 19.90
C LYS A 97 -4.43 -11.59 19.94
N LEU A 98 -5.07 -11.79 18.79
CA LEU A 98 -6.46 -12.19 18.72
C LEU A 98 -6.60 -13.47 19.54
N ASN A 99 -7.06 -13.33 20.78
CA ASN A 99 -7.57 -14.48 21.51
C ASN A 99 -8.83 -14.96 20.78
N ALA A 100 -9.10 -16.27 20.84
CA ALA A 100 -10.21 -16.88 20.10
C ALA A 100 -11.57 -16.22 20.39
N ALA A 101 -11.71 -15.56 21.55
CA ALA A 101 -12.87 -14.77 21.95
C ALA A 101 -13.05 -13.49 21.09
N ASN A 102 -11.98 -12.75 20.80
CA ASN A 102 -12.05 -11.55 19.96
C ASN A 102 -12.22 -11.89 18.46
N LEU A 103 -11.73 -13.05 18.03
CA LEU A 103 -11.95 -13.55 16.66
C LEU A 103 -13.43 -13.91 16.40
N GLN A 104 -14.16 -14.35 17.44
CA GLN A 104 -15.60 -14.60 17.35
C GLN A 104 -16.42 -13.30 17.30
N ALA A 105 -15.97 -12.24 17.97
CA ALA A 105 -16.61 -10.92 17.90
C ALA A 105 -16.48 -10.26 16.51
N MET A 106 -15.33 -10.42 15.83
CA MET A 106 -15.13 -9.95 14.45
C MET A 106 -15.87 -10.81 13.39
N LYS A 107 -16.21 -12.06 13.71
CA LYS A 107 -17.06 -12.92 12.87
C LYS A 107 -18.55 -12.53 12.90
N SER A 108 -18.96 -11.61 13.78
CA SER A 108 -20.34 -11.15 13.90
C SER A 108 -20.70 -10.04 12.89
N SER A 109 -19.73 -9.53 12.15
CA SER A 109 -19.94 -8.60 11.04
C SER A 109 -19.71 -9.36 9.73
N LYS A 110 -20.55 -9.13 8.71
CA LYS A 110 -20.40 -9.71 7.35
C LYS A 110 -19.08 -9.31 6.63
N ILE A 111 -18.09 -8.77 7.33
CA ILE A 111 -16.83 -8.26 6.80
C ILE A 111 -15.71 -9.11 7.41
N GLN A 112 -15.16 -10.00 6.61
CA GLN A 112 -14.02 -10.82 7.00
C GLN A 112 -12.75 -9.99 6.85
N VAL A 113 -12.10 -9.67 7.98
CA VAL A 113 -10.80 -8.98 8.02
C VAL A 113 -9.68 -10.03 8.03
N TYR A 114 -8.65 -9.83 7.22
CA TYR A 114 -7.50 -10.74 7.09
C TYR A 114 -6.27 -10.05 7.65
N PHE A 115 -5.48 -10.73 8.48
CA PHE A 115 -4.27 -10.18 9.09
C PHE A 115 -3.02 -10.82 8.47
N THR A 116 -1.88 -10.13 8.59
CA THR A 116 -0.58 -10.68 8.21
C THR A 116 -0.23 -11.96 9.00
N PRO A 117 0.51 -12.92 8.41
CA PRO A 117 1.02 -12.93 7.05
C PRO A 117 -0.10 -13.18 6.02
N CYS A 118 -0.09 -12.40 4.93
CA CYS A 118 -1.14 -12.47 3.93
C CYS A 118 -1.07 -13.78 3.13
N ILE A 119 -2.22 -14.43 3.01
CA ILE A 119 -2.39 -15.61 2.17
C ILE A 119 -3.08 -15.13 0.89
N ASN A 120 -2.51 -15.46 -0.27
CA ASN A 120 -3.11 -15.12 -1.56
C ASN A 120 -4.52 -15.72 -1.66
N ARG A 121 -5.54 -14.86 -1.49
CA ARG A 121 -6.95 -15.21 -1.46
C ARG A 121 -7.75 -14.13 -2.17
N CYS A 122 -8.36 -14.51 -3.29
CA CYS A 122 -9.66 -14.01 -3.72
C CYS A 122 -10.60 -15.23 -3.78
#